data_AF-A0A6V8KKD7-F1
#
_entry.id   AF-A0A6V8KKD7-F1
#
_cell.length_a   1.000
_cell.length_b   1.000
_cell.length_c   1.000
_cell.angle_alpha   90.00
_cell.angle_beta   90.00
_cell.angle_gamma   90.00
#
_symmetry.space_group_name_H-M   'P 1'
#
loop_
_entity.id
_entity.type
_entity.pdbx_description
1 polymer ?
#
loop_
_entity_poly.entity_id
_entity_poly.type
_entity_poly.pdbx_seq_one_letter_code
_entity_poly.pdbx_strand_id
1 'polypeptide(L)'
;MLARDPGAPVGILAFIARFVVAGLARYPDLNSRVDTDAGEILHFDGVNLGIAAQGGRGLLVPVVAAAHRGNVRELHAEIARLTEAARAGELGVADLTGGTFTLNNYGVFNVDGATPIINHPRPRCSAWDGSWTARGSSTARSCPAR
;
A
#
# COMPACT_ATOMS: atom_id res chain seq x y z
N MET A 1 -12.87 -6.64 -18.77
CA MET A 1 -13.87 -5.77 -18.13
C MET A 1 -14.58 -6.62 -17.08
N LEU A 2 -14.08 -6.66 -15.85
CA LEU A 2 -14.65 -7.49 -14.78
C LEU A 2 -16.06 -6.98 -14.45
N ALA A 3 -17.03 -7.90 -14.45
CA ALA A 3 -18.44 -7.60 -14.22
C ALA A 3 -18.63 -6.96 -12.84
N ARG A 4 -19.06 -5.71 -12.84
CA ARG A 4 -19.26 -4.88 -11.66
C ARG A 4 -20.71 -5.06 -11.23
N ASP A 5 -20.98 -6.02 -10.36
CA ASP A 5 -22.33 -6.21 -9.81
C ASP A 5 -22.66 -5.02 -8.87
N PRO A 6 -23.60 -4.12 -9.24
CA PRO A 6 -23.91 -2.94 -8.44
C PRO A 6 -24.53 -3.30 -7.08
N GLY A 7 -25.09 -4.51 -6.96
CA GLY A 7 -25.80 -5.01 -5.78
C GLY A 7 -24.94 -5.77 -4.77
N ALA A 8 -23.68 -6.08 -5.09
CA ALA A 8 -22.82 -6.83 -4.18
C ALA A 8 -22.52 -6.02 -2.90
N PRO A 9 -22.68 -6.63 -1.70
CA PRO A 9 -22.40 -5.97 -0.44
C PRO A 9 -20.91 -5.63 -0.34
N VAL A 10 -20.62 -4.36 -0.02
CA VAL A 10 -19.26 -3.85 0.13
C VAL A 10 -18.72 -4.23 1.51
N GLY A 11 -17.59 -4.94 1.54
CA GLY A 11 -16.94 -5.32 2.79
C GLY A 11 -16.35 -4.13 3.56
N ILE A 12 -16.35 -4.20 4.89
CA ILE A 12 -15.82 -3.16 5.79
C ILE A 12 -14.36 -2.79 5.49
N LEU A 13 -13.54 -3.76 5.06
CA LEU A 13 -12.14 -3.54 4.72
C LEU A 13 -11.97 -2.50 3.60
N ALA A 14 -12.91 -2.43 2.65
CA ALA A 14 -12.85 -1.44 1.58
C ALA A 14 -13.12 -0.01 2.08
N PHE A 15 -14.00 0.15 3.07
CA PHE A 15 -14.21 1.44 3.74
C PHE A 15 -12.98 1.85 4.54
N ILE A 16 -12.39 0.91 5.31
CA ILE A 16 -11.16 1.17 6.05
C ILE A 16 -10.03 1.57 5.09
N ALA A 17 -9.83 0.82 4.00
CA ALA A 17 -8.86 1.15 2.96
C ALA A 17 -9.09 2.57 2.40
N ARG A 18 -10.35 2.96 2.14
CA ARG A 18 -10.67 4.31 1.66
C ARG A 18 -10.33 5.39 2.69
N PHE A 19 -10.62 5.16 3.97
CA PHE A 19 -10.28 6.09 5.05
C PHE A 19 -8.78 6.20 5.26
N VAL A 20 -8.05 5.08 5.23
CA VAL A 20 -6.58 5.07 5.31
C VAL A 20 -5.99 5.92 4.19
N VAL A 21 -6.41 5.67 2.95
CA VAL A 21 -5.95 6.43 1.79
C VAL A 21 -6.28 7.93 1.90
N ALA A 22 -7.46 8.29 2.41
CA ALA A 22 -7.82 9.69 2.68
C ALA A 22 -6.94 10.31 3.79
N GLY A 23 -6.64 9.54 4.84
CA GLY A 23 -5.74 9.96 5.91
C GLY A 23 -4.33 10.19 5.42
N LEU A 24 -3.79 9.28 4.60
CA LEU A 24 -2.46 9.41 4.00
C LEU A 24 -2.35 10.63 3.07
N ALA A 25 -3.43 11.01 2.39
CA ALA A 25 -3.47 12.24 1.60
C ALA A 25 -3.38 13.51 2.48
N ARG A 26 -3.88 13.46 3.72
CA ARG A 26 -3.81 14.57 4.68
C ARG A 26 -2.49 14.59 5.46
N TYR A 27 -1.89 13.43 5.68
CA TYR A 27 -0.65 13.23 6.43
C TYR A 27 0.37 12.48 5.55
N PRO A 28 0.96 13.15 4.55
CA PRO A 28 1.86 12.52 3.59
C PRO A 28 3.13 11.95 4.22
N ASP A 29 3.53 12.43 5.40
CA ASP A 29 4.65 11.90 6.18
C ASP A 29 4.45 10.43 6.56
N LEU A 30 3.20 9.97 6.70
CA LEU A 30 2.87 8.56 6.96
C LEU A 30 3.05 7.68 5.72
N ASN A 31 3.07 8.28 4.53
CA ASN A 31 3.33 7.64 3.25
C ASN A 31 4.72 8.08 2.75
N SER A 32 5.70 8.05 3.63
CA SER A 32 7.09 8.39 3.35
C SER A 32 8.02 7.24 3.71
N ARG A 33 9.26 7.33 3.22
CA ARG A 33 10.30 6.34 3.46
C ARG A 33 11.58 7.03 3.86
N VAL A 34 12.23 6.50 4.89
CA VAL A 34 13.59 6.94 5.24
C VAL A 34 14.59 6.23 4.34
N ASP A 35 15.39 7.00 3.63
CA ASP A 35 16.60 6.57 2.94
C ASP A 35 17.78 6.79 3.89
N THR A 36 18.26 5.69 4.49
CA THR A 36 19.35 5.73 5.46
C THR A 36 20.71 6.00 4.83
N ASP A 37 20.88 5.68 3.55
CA ASP A 37 22.16 5.86 2.85
C ASP A 37 22.34 7.33 2.43
N ALA A 38 21.24 7.98 2.02
CA ALA A 38 21.23 9.40 1.71
C ALA A 38 20.94 10.30 2.93
N GLY A 39 20.42 9.76 4.03
CA GLY A 39 20.00 10.52 5.20
C GLY A 39 18.74 11.38 4.97
N GLU A 40 17.82 10.89 4.14
CA GLU A 40 16.69 11.68 3.62
C GLU A 40 15.34 10.99 3.77
N ILE A 41 14.26 11.78 3.67
CA ILE A 41 12.89 11.27 3.69
C ILE A 41 12.32 11.38 2.27
N LEU A 42 11.94 10.23 1.69
CA LEU A 42 11.27 10.14 0.41
C LEU A 42 9.75 10.19 0.63
N HIS A 43 9.07 11.18 0.09
CA HIS A 43 7.62 11.27 0.07
C HIS A 43 7.07 10.69 -1.23
N PHE A 44 5.99 9.93 -1.14
CA PHE A 44 5.37 9.34 -2.33
C PHE A 44 4.16 10.16 -2.82
N ASP A 45 4.19 10.54 -4.10
CA ASP A 45 3.07 11.18 -4.79
C ASP A 45 2.02 10.11 -5.16
N GLY A 46 1.26 9.67 -4.17
CA GLY A 46 0.21 8.66 -4.31
C GLY A 46 0.39 7.46 -3.38
N VAL A 47 -0.67 6.67 -3.26
CA VAL A 47 -0.72 5.50 -2.39
C VAL A 47 -0.88 4.24 -3.23
N ASN A 48 0.06 3.30 -3.07
CA ASN A 48 -0.06 1.90 -3.45
C ASN A 48 -0.29 1.10 -2.17
N LEU A 49 -1.52 0.65 -1.97
CA LEU A 49 -1.95 0.09 -0.68
C LEU A 49 -1.74 -1.42 -0.67
N GLY A 50 -0.75 -1.89 0.09
CA GLY A 50 -0.59 -3.30 0.43
C GLY A 50 -1.70 -3.77 1.36
N ILE A 51 -2.26 -4.94 1.10
CA ILE A 51 -3.30 -5.57 1.92
C ILE A 51 -2.76 -6.90 2.42
N ALA A 52 -2.66 -7.07 3.73
CA ALA A 52 -2.25 -8.35 4.28
C ALA A 52 -3.37 -9.39 4.06
N ALA A 53 -3.05 -10.45 3.33
CA ALA A 53 -3.97 -11.52 2.98
C ALA A 53 -3.36 -12.89 3.26
N GLN A 54 -4.16 -13.79 3.82
CA GLN A 54 -3.75 -15.19 4.01
C GLN A 54 -3.82 -15.92 2.68
N GLY A 55 -2.66 -16.25 2.12
CA GLY A 55 -2.53 -17.11 0.95
C GLY A 55 -2.38 -18.58 1.34
N GLY A 56 -2.46 -19.47 0.34
CA GLY A 56 -2.32 -20.92 0.54
C GLY A 56 -0.94 -21.36 1.06
N ARG A 57 0.10 -20.53 0.88
CA ARG A 57 1.49 -20.77 1.30
C ARG A 57 1.96 -19.90 2.47
N GLY A 58 1.06 -19.13 3.08
CA GLY A 58 1.38 -18.21 4.17
C GLY A 58 0.84 -16.81 3.95
N LEU A 59 1.28 -15.86 4.79
CA LEU A 59 0.89 -14.46 4.71
C LEU A 59 1.55 -13.79 3.50
N LEU A 60 0.72 -13.19 2.64
CA LEU A 60 1.14 -12.42 1.48
C LEU A 60 0.61 -10.99 1.62
N VAL A 61 1.29 -10.03 1.00
CA VAL A 61 0.86 -8.62 0.99
C VAL A 61 0.71 -8.16 -0.46
N PRO A 62 -0.39 -8.56 -1.15
CA PRO A 62 -0.73 -8.00 -2.45
C PRO A 62 -0.98 -6.49 -2.38
N VAL A 63 -0.67 -5.79 -3.48
CA VAL A 63 -0.69 -4.33 -3.58
C VAL A 63 -1.80 -3.87 -4.51
N VAL A 64 -2.69 -3.04 -3.98
CA VAL A 64 -3.65 -2.26 -4.77
C VAL A 64 -2.93 -1.03 -5.32
N ALA A 65 -2.56 -1.09 -6.60
CA ALA A 65 -1.90 0.01 -7.29
C ALA A 65 -2.81 1.24 -7.39
N ALA A 66 -2.22 2.43 -7.20
CA ALA A 66 -2.91 3.71 -7.24
C ALA A 66 -4.23 3.76 -6.45
N ALA A 67 -4.27 3.13 -5.26
CA ALA A 67 -5.43 3.04 -4.39
C ALA A 67 -6.05 4.41 -4.05
N HIS A 68 -5.25 5.47 -4.07
CA HIS A 68 -5.69 6.88 -3.94
C HIS A 68 -6.70 7.36 -4.98
N ARG A 69 -6.77 6.70 -6.14
CA ARG A 69 -7.70 7.05 -7.23
C ARG A 69 -9.00 6.26 -7.17
N GLY A 70 -9.03 5.15 -6.42
CA GLY A 70 -10.16 4.24 -6.37
C GLY A 70 -11.27 4.71 -5.43
N ASN A 71 -12.53 4.52 -5.84
CA ASN A 71 -13.67 4.59 -4.90
C ASN A 71 -13.82 3.29 -4.09
N VAL A 72 -14.67 3.29 -3.07
CA VAL A 72 -14.85 2.15 -2.16
C VAL A 72 -15.20 0.86 -2.91
N ARG A 73 -16.02 0.93 -3.97
CA ARG A 73 -16.41 -0.26 -4.74
C ARG A 73 -15.27 -0.80 -5.59
N GLU A 74 -14.47 0.07 -6.19
CA GLU A 74 -13.24 -0.33 -6.91
C GLU A 74 -12.24 -0.97 -5.97
N LEU A 75 -12.01 -0.36 -4.81
CA LEU A 75 -11.14 -0.92 -3.78
C LEU A 75 -11.66 -2.28 -3.31
N HIS A 76 -12.96 -2.42 -3.08
CA HIS A 76 -13.56 -3.69 -2.70
C HIS A 76 -13.32 -4.78 -3.75
N ALA A 77 -13.60 -4.49 -5.02
CA ALA A 77 -13.44 -5.45 -6.11
C ALA A 77 -11.97 -5.87 -6.27
N GLU A 78 -11.03 -4.92 -6.18
CA GLU A 78 -9.61 -5.23 -6.36
C GLU A 78 -9.04 -5.99 -5.16
N ILE A 79 -9.43 -5.62 -3.93
CA ILE A 79 -9.06 -6.36 -2.72
C ILE A 79 -9.58 -7.80 -2.80
N ALA A 80 -10.82 -8.00 -3.24
CA ALA A 80 -11.39 -9.33 -3.41
C ALA A 80 -10.61 -10.13 -4.46
N ARG A 81 -10.34 -9.55 -5.64
CA ARG A 81 -9.53 -10.18 -6.70
C ARG A 81 -8.17 -10.64 -6.19
N LEU A 82 -7.44 -9.75 -5.50
CA LEU A 82 -6.11 -10.03 -4.96
C LEU A 82 -6.16 -11.08 -3.85
N THR A 83 -7.19 -11.06 -3.01
CA THR A 83 -7.37 -12.07 -1.95
C THR A 83 -7.62 -13.45 -2.53
N GLU A 84 -8.48 -13.58 -3.55
CA GLU A 84 -8.72 -14.86 -4.22
C GLU A 84 -7.46 -15.34 -4.96
N ALA A 85 -6.76 -14.46 -5.66
CA ALA A 85 -5.48 -14.81 -6.30
C ALA A 85 -4.42 -15.25 -5.28
N ALA A 86 -4.38 -14.63 -4.08
CA ALA A 86 -3.49 -15.03 -2.99
C ALA A 86 -3.78 -16.45 -2.50
N ARG A 87 -5.07 -16.79 -2.36
CA ARG A 87 -5.52 -18.12 -1.95
C ARG A 87 -5.22 -19.17 -3.01
N ALA A 88 -5.48 -18.85 -4.28
CA ALA A 88 -5.16 -19.70 -5.43
C ALA A 88 -3.65 -19.84 -5.65
N GLY A 89 -2.83 -18.94 -5.10
CA GLY A 89 -1.37 -18.94 -5.29
C GLY A 89 -0.95 -18.40 -6.65
N GLU A 90 -1.82 -17.64 -7.31
CA GLU A 90 -1.67 -17.11 -8.68
C GLU A 90 -1.12 -15.67 -8.70
N LEU A 91 -0.80 -15.10 -7.54
CA LEU A 91 -0.20 -13.77 -7.46
C LEU A 91 1.15 -13.73 -8.17
N GLY A 92 1.30 -12.76 -9.08
CA GLY A 92 2.57 -12.48 -9.73
C GLY A 92 3.49 -11.62 -8.86
N VAL A 93 4.74 -11.46 -9.29
CA VAL A 93 5.69 -10.55 -8.64
C VAL A 93 5.17 -9.11 -8.66
N ALA A 94 4.53 -8.69 -9.76
CA ALA A 94 3.98 -7.34 -9.89
C ALA A 94 2.92 -7.05 -8.81
N ASP A 95 2.07 -8.01 -8.45
CA ASP A 95 1.06 -7.83 -7.41
C ASP A 95 1.65 -7.72 -6.00
N LEU A 96 2.91 -8.12 -5.78
CA LEU A 96 3.56 -8.15 -4.47
C LEU A 96 4.62 -7.05 -4.30
N THR A 97 4.76 -6.14 -5.26
CA THR A 97 5.81 -5.11 -5.30
C THR A 97 5.21 -3.70 -5.38
N GLY A 98 6.02 -2.68 -5.03
CA GLY A 98 5.63 -1.28 -5.18
C GLY A 98 4.65 -0.74 -4.14
N GLY A 99 4.36 -1.49 -3.07
CA GLY A 99 3.52 -1.02 -1.96
C GLY A 99 4.19 0.11 -1.18
N THR A 100 3.47 1.21 -0.93
CA THR A 100 3.94 2.36 -0.14
C THR A 100 3.44 2.33 1.30
N PHE A 101 2.28 1.71 1.53
CA PHE A 101 1.69 1.55 2.85
C PHE A 101 1.03 0.17 2.95
N THR A 102 1.07 -0.47 4.12
CA THR A 102 0.42 -1.78 4.34
C THR A 102 -0.72 -1.66 5.33
N LEU A 103 -1.92 -2.05 4.91
CA LEU A 103 -3.07 -2.27 5.76
C LEU A 103 -3.13 -3.74 6.15
N ASN A 104 -2.97 -4.01 7.44
CA ASN A 104 -3.05 -5.36 7.99
C ASN A 104 -4.35 -5.54 8.77
N ASN A 105 -5.10 -6.59 8.45
CA ASN A 105 -6.33 -6.95 9.15
C ASN A 105 -6.12 -8.26 9.92
N TYR A 106 -5.72 -8.16 11.18
CA TYR A 106 -5.54 -9.32 12.05
C TYR A 106 -6.84 -9.83 12.69
N GLY A 107 -7.97 -9.12 12.54
CA GLY A 107 -9.23 -9.48 13.20
C GLY A 107 -9.76 -10.86 12.79
N VAL A 108 -9.36 -11.39 11.64
CA VAL A 108 -9.67 -12.75 11.18
C VAL A 108 -8.89 -13.85 11.91
N PHE A 109 -7.83 -13.52 12.64
CA PHE A 109 -7.01 -14.49 13.38
C PHE A 109 -7.41 -14.59 14.87
N ASN A 110 -8.49 -13.94 15.29
CA ASN A 110 -8.97 -13.92 16.69
C ASN A 110 -7.87 -13.51 17.70
N VAL A 111 -7.07 -12.51 17.31
CA VAL A 111 -6.02 -11.92 18.14
C VAL A 111 -6.44 -10.52 18.56
N ASP A 112 -6.25 -10.19 19.85
CA ASP A 112 -6.62 -8.89 20.43
C ASP A 112 -5.68 -7.75 20.03
N GLY A 113 -4.59 -8.07 19.31
CA GLY A 113 -3.63 -7.13 18.78
C GLY A 113 -2.41 -7.82 18.20
N ALA A 114 -1.71 -7.13 17.32
CA ALA A 114 -0.39 -7.52 16.83
C ALA A 114 0.50 -6.27 16.77
N THR A 115 1.81 -6.45 16.95
CA THR A 115 2.81 -5.42 16.66
C THR A 115 3.25 -5.60 15.22
N PRO A 116 2.64 -4.91 14.23
CA PRO A 116 3.02 -5.10 12.84
C PRO A 116 4.47 -4.67 12.65
N ILE A 117 5.28 -5.57 12.11
CA ILE A 117 6.62 -5.24 11.67
C ILE A 117 6.50 -4.45 10.37
N ILE A 118 7.15 -3.29 10.29
CA ILE A 118 7.21 -2.49 9.07
C ILE A 118 7.96 -3.31 8.02
N ASN A 119 7.27 -3.65 6.93
CA ASN A 119 7.89 -4.32 5.79
C ASN A 119 8.72 -3.31 5.00
N HIS A 120 10.02 -3.20 5.30
CA HIS A 120 10.94 -2.33 4.59
C HIS A 120 11.28 -2.92 3.20
N PRO A 121 10.88 -2.28 2.08
CA PRO A 121 11.29 -2.76 0.76
C PRO A 121 12.80 -2.54 0.56
N ARG A 122 13.48 -3.30 -0.31
CA ARG A 122 14.83 -2.91 -0.77
C ARG A 122 14.77 -1.57 -1.50
N PRO A 123 15.75 -0.66 -1.32
CA PRO A 123 15.75 0.64 -1.97
C PRO A 123 15.91 0.47 -3.49
N ARG A 124 14.94 0.98 -4.26
CA ARG A 124 15.01 1.06 -5.72
C ARG A 124 14.29 2.32 -6.24
N CYS A 125 14.48 3.46 -5.59
CA CYS A 125 14.20 4.75 -6.24
C CYS A 125 15.51 5.13 -6.97
N SER A 126 15.60 4.87 -8.28
CA SER A 126 16.75 5.27 -9.10
C SER A 126 16.66 6.78 -9.32
N ALA A 127 17.39 7.54 -8.50
CA ALA A 127 17.43 8.99 -8.52
C ALA A 127 18.23 9.51 -9.74
N TRP A 128 17.54 10.10 -10.71
CA TRP A 128 18.12 11.02 -11.71
C TRP A 128 17.04 12.03 -12.14
N ASP A 129 16.72 12.99 -11.27
CA ASP A 129 16.23 14.33 -11.65
C ASP A 129 16.44 15.30 -10.46
N GLY A 130 16.81 16.56 -10.75
CA GLY A 130 17.31 17.60 -9.82
C GLY A 130 16.26 18.09 -8.79
N SER A 131 16.55 18.94 -7.80
CA SER A 131 17.58 19.98 -7.62
C SER A 131 17.83 20.21 -6.12
N TRP A 132 19.01 20.75 -5.77
CA TRP A 132 19.54 20.82 -4.41
C TRP A 132 19.32 22.20 -3.75
N THR A 133 18.79 22.22 -2.52
CA THR A 133 19.06 23.29 -1.55
C THR A 133 19.13 22.73 -0.13
N ALA A 134 20.34 22.74 0.46
CA ALA A 134 20.59 22.32 1.83
C ALA A 134 20.55 23.52 2.79
N ARG A 135 19.74 23.43 3.86
CA ARG A 135 19.88 24.20 5.10
C ARG A 135 19.27 23.39 6.25
N GLY A 136 20.12 22.70 7.02
CA GLY A 136 19.87 22.35 8.44
C GLY A 136 18.67 21.48 8.84
N SER A 137 17.78 21.10 7.94
CA SER A 137 16.65 20.19 8.17
C SER A 137 16.67 19.10 7.10
N SER A 138 16.42 17.84 7.51
CA SER A 138 16.34 16.68 6.61
C SER A 138 15.56 17.01 5.34
N THR A 139 16.21 16.86 4.19
CA THR A 139 15.65 17.16 2.87
C THR A 139 14.65 16.08 2.48
N ALA A 140 13.47 16.52 2.07
CA ALA A 140 12.36 15.69 1.60
C ALA A 140 12.39 15.63 0.06
N ARG A 141 12.41 14.44 -0.53
CA ARG A 141 12.30 14.25 -2.00
C ARG A 141 10.99 13.58 -2.37
N SER A 142 10.34 14.06 -3.43
CA SER A 142 9.15 13.41 -4.00
C SER A 142 9.56 12.28 -4.96
N CYS A 143 9.13 11.03 -4.70
CA CYS A 143 9.30 9.89 -5.60
C CYS A 143 7.89 9.42 -6.06
N PRO A 144 7.65 9.14 -7.35
CA PRO A 144 6.35 8.67 -7.80
C PRO A 144 6.04 7.27 -7.25
N ALA A 145 4.81 7.04 -6.78
CA ALA A 145 4.31 5.72 -6.42
C ALA A 145 4.01 4.91 -7.70
N ARG A 146 5.02 4.26 -8.29
CA ARG A 146 4.84 3.30 -9.39
C ARG A 146 4.67 1.89 -8.86
#